data_AF-A0A429BD21-F1
#
_entry.id   AF-A0A429BD21-F1
#
_cell.length_a   1.000
_cell.length_b   1.000
_cell.length_c   1.000
_cell.angle_alpha   90.00
_cell.angle_beta   90.00
_cell.angle_gamma   90.00
#
_symmetry.space_group_name_H-M   'P 1'
#
loop_
_entity.id
_entity.type
_entity.pdbx_description
1 polymer ?
#
loop_
_entity_poly.entity_id
_entity_poly.type
_entity_poly.pdbx_seq_one_letter_code
_entity_poly.pdbx_strand_id
1 'polypeptide(L)'
;MDRPRLKAHFTPQVIDGSKVFLLAEGQHYLVQAAGAGKLLPYLDGRRTVAEIASALSEEVPLPQTLIAIRKFAAFGHLANGRPDWPDATLAFWDAQGIDPVHAHDALSRTEFTVVACEGADAAPVVPVLREHGLRIRTRSVEEEAAGPGGTLSVVVAGDYLDPALDRLNAA
;
A
#
# COMPACT_ATOMS: atom_id res chain seq x y z
N MET A 1 15.83 0.54 -7.64
CA MET A 1 15.14 1.46 -6.72
C MET A 1 15.73 2.83 -6.92
N ASP A 2 14.90 3.79 -7.32
CA ASP A 2 15.31 5.15 -7.67
C ASP A 2 15.11 6.10 -6.48
N ARG A 3 13.90 6.09 -5.90
CA ARG A 3 13.50 6.92 -4.76
C ARG A 3 13.20 6.05 -3.54
N PRO A 4 14.19 5.70 -2.71
CA PRO A 4 13.99 4.77 -1.62
C PRO A 4 13.10 5.36 -0.53
N ARG A 5 12.18 4.54 -0.03
CA ARG A 5 11.32 4.83 1.12
C ARG A 5 11.44 3.69 2.13
N LEU A 6 11.59 4.00 3.42
CA LEU A 6 11.40 2.97 4.44
C LEU A 6 9.93 2.55 4.42
N LYS A 7 9.66 1.25 4.28
CA LYS A 7 8.29 0.73 4.31
C LYS A 7 7.56 1.24 5.55
N ALA A 8 6.36 1.76 5.37
CA ALA A 8 5.66 2.56 6.37
C ALA A 8 5.15 1.75 7.57
N HIS A 9 5.09 0.42 7.46
CA HIS A 9 4.76 -0.45 8.58
C HIS A 9 5.92 -0.66 9.57
N PHE A 10 7.13 -0.20 9.24
CA PHE A 10 8.25 -0.22 10.17
C PHE A 10 8.28 1.05 11.02
N THR A 11 8.40 0.86 12.33
CA THR A 11 8.81 1.89 13.27
C THR A 11 10.32 1.79 13.51
N PRO A 12 11.14 2.71 12.97
CA PRO A 12 12.57 2.69 13.20
C PRO A 12 12.92 3.18 14.62
N GLN A 13 13.86 2.50 15.27
CA GLN A 13 14.44 2.89 16.55
C GLN A 13 15.97 2.95 16.39
N VAL A 14 16.52 4.16 16.48
CA VAL A 14 17.96 4.37 16.33
C VAL A 14 18.64 4.11 17.68
N ILE A 15 19.56 3.15 17.71
CA ILE A 15 20.36 2.87 18.91
C ILE A 15 21.63 3.74 18.90
N ASP A 16 22.28 3.81 17.74
CA ASP A 16 23.43 4.66 17.50
C ASP A 16 23.50 5.00 15.99
N GLY A 17 24.50 5.79 15.57
CA GLY A 17 24.66 6.20 14.17
C GLY A 17 24.84 5.05 13.17
N SER A 18 25.09 3.82 13.64
CA SER A 18 25.34 2.63 12.85
C SER A 18 24.29 1.51 13.00
N LYS A 19 23.43 1.58 14.01
CA LYS A 19 22.46 0.53 14.37
C LYS A 19 21.05 1.06 14.45
N VAL A 20 20.16 0.48 13.65
CA VAL A 20 18.73 0.81 13.62
C VAL A 20 17.93 -0.47 13.79
N PHE A 21 17.06 -0.52 14.80
CA PHE A 21 16.01 -1.52 14.86
C PHE A 21 14.83 -1.09 14.01
N LEU A 22 14.28 -2.01 13.23
CA LEU A 22 13.00 -1.85 12.56
C LEU A 22 11.99 -2.73 13.28
N LEU A 23 10.98 -2.12 13.87
CA LEU A 23 9.92 -2.80 14.59
C LEU A 23 8.66 -2.81 13.74
N ALA A 24 8.03 -3.97 13.63
CA ALA A 24 6.73 -4.16 13.00
C ALA A 24 5.91 -5.16 13.82
N GLU A 25 4.64 -5.33 13.47
CA GLU A 25 3.78 -6.30 14.15
C GLU A 25 4.34 -7.73 13.96
N GLY A 26 4.73 -8.37 15.06
CA GLY A 26 5.31 -9.72 15.06
C GLY A 26 6.71 -9.85 14.43
N GLN A 27 7.34 -8.75 14.01
CA GLN A 27 8.65 -8.78 13.34
C GLN A 27 9.60 -7.70 13.86
N HIS A 28 10.88 -8.04 13.98
CA HIS A 28 11.93 -7.09 14.33
C HIS A 28 13.20 -7.38 13.56
N TYR A 29 13.86 -6.34 13.07
CA TYR A 29 15.09 -6.44 12.29
C TYR A 29 16.13 -5.47 12.83
N LEU A 30 17.41 -5.84 12.74
CA LEU A 30 18.52 -4.95 13.05
C LEU A 30 19.30 -4.65 11.78
N VAL A 31 19.34 -3.38 11.40
CA VAL A 31 20.17 -2.88 10.31
C VAL A 31 21.46 -2.31 10.88
N GLN A 32 22.60 -2.87 10.46
CA GLN A 32 23.93 -2.45 10.87
C GLN A 32 24.73 -1.93 9.68
N ALA A 33 24.93 -0.61 9.62
CA ALA A 33 25.75 0.07 8.63
C ALA A 33 26.12 1.47 9.12
N ALA A 34 27.35 1.92 8.85
CA ALA A 34 27.73 3.31 9.13
C ALA A 34 26.76 4.29 8.45
N GLY A 35 26.25 5.26 9.23
CA GLY A 35 25.29 6.24 8.74
C GLY A 35 23.84 5.75 8.64
N ALA A 36 23.52 4.52 9.05
CA ALA A 36 22.16 3.97 8.96
C ALA A 36 21.12 4.84 9.69
N GLY A 37 21.45 5.35 10.88
CA GLY A 37 20.56 6.24 11.63
C GLY A 37 20.36 7.60 10.94
N LYS A 38 21.44 8.16 10.37
CA LYS A 38 21.42 9.45 9.66
C LYS A 38 20.65 9.39 8.34
N LEU A 39 20.58 8.20 7.74
CA LEU A 39 19.89 7.97 6.47
C LEU A 39 18.37 8.01 6.61
N LEU A 40 17.81 7.60 7.76
CA LEU A 40 16.36 7.40 7.95
C LEU A 40 15.48 8.60 7.53
N PRO A 41 15.80 9.86 7.90
CA PRO A 41 14.96 11.01 7.54
C PRO A 41 14.86 11.24 6.01
N TYR A 42 15.80 10.69 5.25
CA TYR A 42 15.86 10.82 3.80
C TYR A 42 15.22 9.65 3.06
N LEU A 43 14.89 8.55 3.75
CA LEU A 43 14.18 7.39 3.20
C LEU A 43 12.66 7.65 3.15
N ASP A 44 12.26 8.75 2.53
CA ASP A 44 10.87 9.19 2.46
C ASP A 44 10.18 8.90 1.11
N GLY A 45 10.92 8.33 0.14
CA GLY A 45 10.41 8.03 -1.20
C GLY A 45 10.29 9.24 -2.12
N ARG A 46 10.76 10.43 -1.70
CA ARG A 46 10.70 11.66 -2.50
C ARG A 46 12.04 12.00 -3.15
N ARG A 47 13.15 11.63 -2.52
CA ARG A 47 14.51 11.86 -3.02
C ARG A 47 15.06 10.65 -3.74
N THR A 48 15.82 10.90 -4.80
CA THR A 48 16.65 9.90 -5.48
C THR A 48 17.85 9.51 -4.62
N VAL A 49 18.44 8.35 -4.88
CA VAL A 49 19.68 7.92 -4.21
C VAL A 49 20.80 8.97 -4.30
N ALA A 50 20.93 9.65 -5.45
CA ALA A 50 21.94 10.68 -5.66
C ALA A 50 21.69 11.92 -4.79
N GLU A 51 20.44 12.37 -4.70
CA GLU A 51 20.05 13.51 -3.84
C GLU A 51 20.29 13.20 -2.36
N ILE A 52 19.98 11.97 -1.93
CA ILE A 52 20.23 11.51 -0.55
C ILE A 52 21.73 11.54 -0.25
N ALA A 53 22.55 10.98 -1.15
CA ALA A 53 24.00 10.94 -0.96
C ALA A 53 24.63 12.35 -0.96
N SER A 54 24.13 13.24 -1.81
CA SER A 54 24.56 14.65 -1.82
C SER A 54 24.23 15.33 -0.49
N ALA A 55 22.99 15.18 0.00
CA ALA A 55 22.53 15.80 1.25
C ALA A 55 23.28 15.30 2.49
N LEU A 56 23.81 14.09 2.47
CA LEU A 56 24.57 13.49 3.58
C LEU A 56 26.08 13.63 3.45
N SER A 57 26.59 14.23 2.36
CA SER A 57 28.01 14.13 1.98
C SER A 57 28.99 14.69 3.01
N GLU A 58 28.59 15.68 3.82
CA GLU A 58 29.40 16.26 4.90
C GLU A 58 29.51 15.33 6.12
N GLU A 59 28.55 14.42 6.30
CA GLU A 59 28.40 13.60 7.50
C GLU A 59 28.66 12.10 7.25
N VAL A 60 28.36 11.63 6.05
CA VAL A 60 28.43 10.24 5.63
C VAL A 60 29.00 10.18 4.22
N PRO A 61 30.20 9.61 4.04
CA PRO A 61 30.80 9.44 2.72
C PRO A 61 29.90 8.65 1.77
N LEU A 62 29.88 9.03 0.49
CA LEU A 62 29.09 8.37 -0.56
C LEU A 62 29.12 6.83 -0.51
N PRO A 63 30.29 6.15 -0.39
CA PRO A 63 30.31 4.69 -0.31
C PRO A 63 29.53 4.13 0.89
N GLN A 64 29.57 4.80 2.04
CA GLN A 64 28.85 4.38 3.24
C GLN A 64 27.34 4.59 3.08
N THR A 65 26.92 5.70 2.48
CA THR A 65 25.51 5.96 2.15
C THR A 65 24.94 4.86 1.24
N LEU A 66 25.67 4.49 0.18
CA LEU A 66 25.25 3.43 -0.73
C LEU A 66 25.19 2.06 -0.04
N ILE A 67 26.15 1.75 0.83
CA ILE A 67 26.14 0.51 1.63
C ILE A 67 24.94 0.48 2.57
N ALA A 68 24.65 1.58 3.26
CA ALA A 68 23.52 1.67 4.19
C ALA A 68 22.18 1.46 3.45
N ILE A 69 21.97 2.14 2.31
CA ILE A 69 20.77 1.94 1.47
C ILE A 69 20.65 0.46 1.05
N ARG A 70 21.74 -0.16 0.59
CA ARG A 70 21.74 -1.59 0.22
C ARG A 70 21.39 -2.50 1.41
N LYS A 71 21.85 -2.18 2.61
CA LYS A 71 21.55 -2.95 3.83
C LYS A 71 20.07 -2.87 4.22
N PHE A 72 19.44 -1.70 4.09
CA PHE A 72 17.99 -1.61 4.24
C PHE A 72 17.26 -2.38 3.12
N ALA A 73 17.75 -2.32 1.88
CA ALA A 73 17.11 -2.98 0.74
C ALA A 73 17.21 -4.51 0.76
N ALA A 74 18.28 -5.09 1.33
CA ALA A 74 18.62 -6.51 1.20
C ALA A 74 17.54 -7.49 1.69
N PHE A 75 16.67 -7.04 2.61
CA PHE A 75 15.56 -7.83 3.15
C PHE A 75 14.19 -7.25 2.81
N GLY A 76 14.13 -6.38 1.78
CA GLY A 76 12.88 -5.79 1.33
C GLY A 76 12.28 -4.78 2.31
N HIS A 77 13.10 -4.13 3.15
CA HIS A 77 12.62 -3.10 4.07
C HIS A 77 12.33 -1.76 3.40
N LEU A 78 12.78 -1.60 2.14
CA LEU A 78 12.54 -0.41 1.35
C LEU A 78 11.46 -0.65 0.29
N ALA A 79 10.70 0.40 0.02
CA ALA A 79 9.83 0.55 -1.13
C ALA A 79 10.39 1.64 -2.07
N ASN A 80 9.85 1.74 -3.29
CA ASN A 80 10.24 2.75 -4.26
C ASN A 80 9.12 3.79 -4.43
N GLY A 81 9.43 5.06 -4.24
CA GLY A 81 8.48 6.14 -4.38
C GLY A 81 7.48 6.24 -3.21
N ARG A 82 6.56 7.19 -3.35
CA ARG A 82 5.51 7.48 -2.38
C ARG A 82 4.27 8.01 -3.10
N PRO A 83 3.21 7.21 -3.27
CA PRO A 83 1.94 7.73 -3.78
C PRO A 83 1.32 8.68 -2.74
N ASP A 84 0.37 9.51 -3.19
CA ASP A 84 -0.30 10.47 -2.32
C ASP A 84 -1.38 9.79 -1.47
N TRP A 85 -0.93 9.06 -0.46
CA TRP A 85 -1.77 8.37 0.51
C TRP A 85 -1.32 8.65 1.95
N PRO A 86 -2.25 8.56 2.93
CA PRO A 86 -1.90 8.57 4.34
C PRO A 86 -0.91 7.44 4.69
N ASP A 87 -0.04 7.68 5.68
CA ASP A 87 0.97 6.70 6.10
C ASP A 87 0.35 5.37 6.56
N ALA A 88 -0.82 5.40 7.19
CA ALA A 88 -1.54 4.18 7.58
C ALA A 88 -1.92 3.30 6.37
N THR A 89 -2.35 3.92 5.27
CA THR A 89 -2.67 3.20 4.03
C THR A 89 -1.41 2.64 3.37
N LEU A 90 -0.31 3.41 3.36
CA LEU A 90 0.99 2.91 2.87
C LEU A 90 1.46 1.72 3.71
N ALA A 91 1.35 1.81 5.03
CA ALA A 91 1.75 0.76 5.96
C ALA A 91 0.96 -0.53 5.72
N PHE A 92 -0.36 -0.43 5.50
CA PHE A 92 -1.20 -1.57 5.15
C PHE A 92 -0.67 -2.32 3.92
N TRP A 93 -0.45 -1.63 2.80
CA TRP A 93 0.05 -2.26 1.57
C TRP A 93 1.48 -2.77 1.70
N ASP A 94 2.37 -1.99 2.34
CA ASP A 94 3.76 -2.38 2.55
C ASP A 94 3.88 -3.65 3.42
N ALA A 95 3.00 -3.83 4.41
CA ALA A 95 2.96 -5.00 5.29
C ALA A 95 2.50 -6.26 4.54
N GLN A 96 1.62 -6.11 3.55
CA GLN A 96 1.22 -7.21 2.66
C GLN A 96 2.26 -7.52 1.57
N GLY A 97 3.36 -6.74 1.51
CA GLY A 97 4.38 -6.89 0.47
C GLY A 97 3.93 -6.40 -0.91
N ILE A 98 2.85 -5.62 -0.98
CA ILE A 98 2.31 -5.04 -2.22
C ILE A 98 2.90 -3.65 -2.39
N ASP A 99 3.36 -3.32 -3.61
CA ASP A 99 3.87 -1.97 -3.92
C ASP A 99 2.72 -0.94 -3.85
N PRO A 100 2.76 0.04 -2.93
CA PRO A 100 1.69 1.01 -2.80
C PRO A 100 1.49 1.87 -4.04
N VAL A 101 2.53 2.13 -4.85
CA VAL A 101 2.39 2.90 -6.10
C VAL A 101 1.54 2.10 -7.10
N HIS A 102 1.83 0.81 -7.27
CA HIS A 102 1.03 -0.05 -8.15
C HIS A 102 -0.40 -0.24 -7.63
N ALA A 103 -0.58 -0.39 -6.31
CA ALA A 103 -1.91 -0.47 -5.73
C ALA A 103 -2.71 0.83 -5.96
N HIS A 104 -2.08 1.99 -5.78
CA HIS A 104 -2.70 3.29 -6.03
C HIS A 104 -3.13 3.44 -7.49
N ASP A 105 -2.24 3.12 -8.43
CA ASP A 105 -2.51 3.19 -9.85
C ASP A 105 -3.64 2.23 -10.26
N ALA A 106 -3.61 1.00 -9.76
CA ALA A 106 -4.66 0.01 -10.01
C ALA A 106 -6.02 0.49 -9.49
N LEU A 107 -6.09 0.97 -8.25
CA LEU A 107 -7.34 1.44 -7.64
C LEU A 107 -7.90 2.68 -8.34
N SER A 108 -7.04 3.61 -8.79
CA SER A 108 -7.49 4.81 -9.51
C SER A 108 -8.20 4.52 -10.84
N ARG A 109 -7.84 3.39 -11.48
CA ARG A 109 -8.35 2.91 -12.76
C ARG A 109 -9.49 1.90 -12.63
N THR A 110 -9.74 1.38 -11.44
CA THR A 110 -10.76 0.34 -11.20
C THR A 110 -12.06 1.01 -10.79
N GLU A 111 -13.15 0.71 -11.50
CA GLU A 111 -14.50 1.04 -11.05
C GLU A 111 -15.17 -0.23 -10.53
N PHE A 112 -15.70 -0.16 -9.31
CA PHE A 112 -16.38 -1.26 -8.65
C PHE A 112 -17.89 -1.04 -8.72
N THR A 113 -18.63 -2.08 -9.02
CA THR A 113 -20.10 -2.07 -8.94
C THR A 113 -20.53 -2.72 -7.62
N VAL A 114 -21.41 -2.07 -6.86
CA VAL A 114 -22.09 -2.69 -5.72
C VAL A 114 -23.53 -3.01 -6.11
N VAL A 115 -23.93 -4.25 -5.90
CA VAL A 115 -25.27 -4.77 -6.17
C VAL A 115 -25.81 -5.39 -4.90
N ALA A 116 -27.07 -5.11 -4.57
CA ALA A 116 -27.76 -5.75 -3.45
C ALA A 116 -28.79 -6.76 -3.99
N CYS A 117 -28.76 -7.98 -3.47
CA CYS A 117 -29.83 -8.95 -3.66
C CYS A 117 -31.10 -8.54 -2.89
N GLU A 118 -32.21 -9.19 -3.17
CA GLU A 118 -33.49 -8.86 -2.54
C GLU A 118 -33.41 -9.04 -1.03
N GLY A 119 -33.89 -8.04 -0.27
CA GLY A 119 -33.84 -8.08 1.20
C GLY A 119 -32.46 -7.85 1.82
N ALA A 120 -31.40 -7.66 1.02
CA ALA A 120 -30.07 -7.30 1.51
C ALA A 120 -29.88 -5.77 1.50
N ASP A 121 -29.20 -5.24 2.51
CA ASP A 121 -28.89 -3.81 2.60
C ASP A 121 -27.41 -3.54 2.24
N ALA A 122 -27.18 -2.90 1.10
CA ALA A 122 -25.86 -2.44 0.68
C ALA A 122 -25.53 -1.00 1.13
N ALA A 123 -26.47 -0.28 1.74
CA ALA A 123 -26.26 1.09 2.23
C ALA A 123 -25.06 1.24 3.19
N PRO A 124 -24.75 0.32 4.12
CA PRO A 124 -23.56 0.44 4.96
C PRO A 124 -22.25 0.12 4.21
N VAL A 125 -22.31 -0.66 3.13
CA VAL A 125 -21.11 -1.13 2.41
C VAL A 125 -20.52 -0.01 1.55
N VAL A 126 -21.37 0.73 0.83
CA VAL A 126 -20.92 1.75 -0.13
C VAL A 126 -20.07 2.86 0.52
N PRO A 127 -20.45 3.45 1.67
CA PRO A 127 -19.65 4.48 2.33
C PRO A 127 -18.28 3.97 2.76
N VAL A 128 -18.20 2.76 3.32
CA VAL A 128 -16.94 2.14 3.79
C VAL A 128 -15.99 1.94 2.61
N LEU A 129 -16.48 1.40 1.50
CA LEU A 129 -15.65 1.21 0.30
C LEU A 129 -15.14 2.54 -0.27
N ARG A 130 -15.99 3.58 -0.26
CA ARG A 130 -15.60 4.93 -0.69
C ARG A 130 -14.59 5.59 0.24
N GLU A 131 -14.72 5.40 1.55
CA GLU A 131 -13.76 5.89 2.55
C GLU A 131 -12.36 5.30 2.32
N HIS A 132 -12.29 4.04 1.87
CA HIS A 132 -11.05 3.39 1.47
C HIS A 132 -10.57 3.76 0.04
N GLY A 133 -11.15 4.79 -0.57
CA GLY A 133 -10.72 5.34 -1.85
C GLY A 133 -11.18 4.55 -3.08
N LEU A 134 -12.13 3.62 -2.93
CA LEU A 134 -12.67 2.87 -4.05
C LEU A 134 -13.73 3.69 -4.81
N ARG A 135 -13.68 3.61 -6.14
CA ARG A 135 -14.66 4.23 -7.02
C ARG A 135 -15.86 3.29 -7.15
N ILE A 136 -16.97 3.65 -6.52
CA ILE A 136 -18.14 2.80 -6.39
C ILE A 136 -19.32 3.33 -7.21
N ARG A 137 -19.84 2.48 -8.10
CA ARG A 137 -21.14 2.61 -8.76
C ARG A 137 -22.12 1.63 -8.12
N THR A 138 -23.39 2.02 -7.96
CA THR A 138 -24.45 1.12 -7.49
C THR A 138 -25.36 0.77 -8.66
N ARG A 139 -25.78 -0.49 -8.77
CA ARG A 139 -26.69 -0.99 -9.81
C ARG A 139 -27.65 -2.03 -9.24
N SER A 140 -28.76 -2.28 -9.93
CA SER A 140 -29.63 -3.41 -9.60
C SER A 140 -29.04 -4.74 -10.09
N VAL A 141 -29.57 -5.85 -9.58
CA VAL A 141 -29.23 -7.20 -10.04
C VAL A 141 -29.51 -7.34 -11.53
N GLU A 142 -30.65 -6.84 -12.00
CA GLU A 142 -31.07 -6.93 -13.41
C GLU A 142 -30.12 -6.14 -14.32
N GLU A 143 -29.73 -4.95 -13.91
CA GLU A 143 -28.82 -4.11 -14.66
C GLU A 143 -27.43 -4.76 -14.78
N GLU A 144 -26.92 -5.32 -13.67
CA GLU A 144 -25.60 -5.95 -13.66
C GLU A 144 -25.59 -7.29 -14.40
N ALA A 145 -26.63 -8.11 -14.26
CA ALA A 145 -26.77 -9.37 -15.00
C ALA A 145 -26.96 -9.16 -16.52
N ALA A 146 -27.46 -8.00 -16.95
CA ALA A 146 -27.55 -7.64 -18.37
C ALA A 146 -26.18 -7.26 -18.98
N GLY A 147 -25.17 -7.00 -18.14
CA GLY A 147 -23.80 -6.72 -18.54
C GLY A 147 -23.05 -5.94 -17.46
N PRO A 148 -21.76 -6.26 -17.22
CA PRO A 148 -21.02 -5.72 -16.07
C PRO A 148 -20.86 -4.20 -16.15
N GLY A 149 -21.13 -3.53 -15.02
CA GLY A 149 -21.11 -2.08 -14.93
C GLY A 149 -19.75 -1.48 -14.61
N GLY A 150 -18.77 -2.33 -14.31
CA GLY A 150 -17.44 -1.98 -13.84
C GLY A 150 -16.44 -3.11 -14.01
N THR A 151 -15.25 -2.96 -13.44
CA THR A 151 -14.17 -3.96 -13.51
C THR A 151 -14.39 -5.12 -12.55
N LEU A 152 -15.06 -4.88 -11.41
CA LEU A 152 -15.37 -5.88 -10.40
C LEU A 152 -16.73 -5.57 -9.77
N SER A 153 -17.51 -6.62 -9.49
CA SER A 153 -18.84 -6.51 -8.87
C SER A 153 -18.80 -7.08 -7.45
N VAL A 154 -19.28 -6.30 -6.49
CA VAL A 154 -19.46 -6.65 -5.08
C VAL A 154 -20.94 -6.90 -4.85
N VAL A 155 -21.30 -8.16 -4.62
CA VAL A 155 -22.69 -8.58 -4.43
C VAL A 155 -22.97 -8.73 -2.94
N VAL A 156 -23.91 -7.94 -2.43
CA VAL A 156 -24.39 -8.01 -1.05
C VAL A 156 -25.62 -8.89 -1.03
N ALA A 157 -25.48 -10.09 -0.46
CA ALA A 157 -26.54 -11.07 -0.33
C ALA A 157 -26.78 -11.41 1.15
N GLY A 158 -28.06 -11.50 1.53
CA GLY A 158 -28.44 -11.97 2.87
C GLY A 158 -28.33 -13.50 3.01
N ASP A 159 -28.47 -14.21 1.88
CA ASP A 159 -28.33 -15.66 1.76
C ASP A 159 -27.57 -15.97 0.45
N TYR A 160 -26.61 -16.89 0.54
CA TYR A 160 -25.81 -17.33 -0.61
C TYR A 160 -26.58 -18.27 -1.55
N LEU A 161 -27.82 -18.63 -1.19
CA LEU A 161 -28.77 -19.37 -2.03
C LEU A 161 -29.80 -18.49 -2.73
N ASP A 162 -29.65 -17.16 -2.69
CA ASP A 162 -30.54 -16.24 -3.40
C ASP A 162 -30.50 -16.51 -4.92
N PRO A 163 -31.64 -16.77 -5.59
CA PRO A 163 -31.71 -16.98 -7.04
C PRO A 163 -31.16 -15.83 -7.90
N ALA A 164 -31.04 -14.61 -7.34
CA ALA A 164 -30.33 -13.50 -7.95
C ALA A 164 -28.85 -13.82 -8.26
N LEU A 165 -28.20 -14.64 -7.43
CA LEU A 165 -26.80 -15.01 -7.60
C LEU A 165 -26.60 -15.89 -8.84
N ASP A 166 -27.53 -16.80 -9.14
CA ASP A 166 -27.49 -17.60 -10.37
C ASP A 166 -27.55 -16.71 -11.62
N ARG A 167 -28.39 -15.66 -11.60
CA ARG A 167 -28.48 -14.69 -12.69
C ARG A 167 -27.17 -13.92 -12.89
N LEU A 168 -26.54 -13.49 -11.79
CA LEU A 168 -25.27 -12.76 -11.84
C LEU A 168 -24.10 -13.65 -12.27
N ASN A 169 -24.10 -14.94 -11.90
CA ASN A 169 -23.05 -15.88 -12.28
C ASN A 169 -23.12 -16.34 -13.74
N ALA A 170 -24.29 -16.24 -14.37
CA ALA A 170 -24.50 -16.57 -15.77
C ALA A 170 -24.17 -15.42 -16.75
N ALA A 171 -23.90 -14.22 -16.23
CA ALA A 171 -23.56 -13.01 -16.99
C ALA A 171 -22.06 -12.92 -17.29
#